data_AF-A0AAJ0HK38-F1
#
_entry.id   AF-A0AAJ0HK38-F1
#
_cell.length_a   1.000
_cell.length_b   1.000
_cell.length_c   1.000
_cell.angle_alpha   90.00
_cell.angle_beta   90.00
_cell.angle_gamma   90.00
#
_symmetry.space_group_name_H-M   'P 1'
#
loop_
_entity.id
_entity.type
_entity.pdbx_description
1 polymer ?
#
loop_
_entity_poly.entity_id
_entity_poly.type
_entity_poly.pdbx_seq_one_letter_code
_entity_poly.pdbx_strand_id
1 'polypeptide(L)'
;MDPFSLSVSILAVIGAAIKTSKAISDFTQSARDAPTELAATALELDNLTKALELLRSHCKDDRVSMQRPAPLWLVRLDSVLKSCEEVISDLDKLVAEYRSRRIQYAMSGKDKLKALDAKLAAHTKILQTVLGISTLKLAQATKNDTSTLLDDSQQIKGLIAQVLEEVVGLRAMPRMLQGEPQGSAYAAIADQREGTIIEEYMDDIASYAETVVGDMEWGGNESAAVVVTANDMQWNKARAALNVPDASTPRRTPSPYQKMAPRPASAPLAQQEMRPLPVTFDSAPASTRAPIPSPQLFYTLKDSPEHILPDANSYWRYLTPAAYTVYERIYEDCKSNDGSGWVYYPKFTAQFNPTTTPPSTIKSTWTRLLREPSTDIFNSRHPRGLAMATLYMLHLERFRPHLRPLDEEREVGVSRARRPLLKGFGHWVPCGCGARGCAVEWNFVNDVGLHRGGRPASCVLAKFVGRGGRLGFLSSGRRERDARERTVQAWLEGLEGVE
;
A
#
# COMPACT_ATOMS: atom_id res chain seq x y z
N MET A 1 -14.64 -11.12 -10.48
CA MET A 1 -14.34 -12.37 -11.18
C MET A 1 -13.96 -13.38 -10.11
N ASP A 2 -14.57 -14.56 -10.12
CA ASP A 2 -14.16 -15.68 -9.28
C ASP A 2 -12.87 -16.33 -9.82
N PRO A 3 -12.11 -17.06 -8.98
CA PRO A 3 -10.83 -17.67 -9.37
C PRO A 3 -10.94 -18.65 -10.56
N PHE A 4 -12.10 -19.27 -10.75
CA PHE A 4 -12.34 -20.20 -11.86
C PHE A 4 -12.51 -19.44 -13.18
N SER A 5 -13.35 -18.41 -13.20
CA SER A 5 -13.50 -17.53 -14.38
C SER A 5 -12.16 -16.87 -14.78
N LEU A 6 -11.34 -16.48 -13.81
CA LEU A 6 -10.01 -15.94 -14.07
C LEU A 6 -9.06 -16.98 -14.70
N SER A 7 -9.08 -18.22 -14.20
CA SER A 7 -8.28 -19.32 -14.75
C SER A 7 -8.64 -19.64 -16.21
N VAL A 8 -9.93 -19.54 -16.56
CA VAL A 8 -10.41 -19.68 -17.94
C VAL A 8 -9.90 -18.55 -18.83
N SER A 9 -9.95 -17.30 -18.36
CA SER A 9 -9.40 -16.15 -19.10
C SER A 9 -7.88 -16.27 -19.32
N ILE A 10 -7.14 -16.73 -18.30
CA ILE A 10 -5.69 -16.97 -18.42
C ILE A 10 -5.39 -18.04 -19.50
N LEU A 11 -6.18 -19.12 -19.51
CA LEU A 11 -6.05 -20.18 -20.52
C LEU A 11 -6.30 -19.68 -21.95
N ALA A 12 -7.30 -18.81 -22.14
CA ALA A 12 -7.59 -18.22 -23.43
C ALA A 12 -6.40 -17.39 -23.95
N VAL A 13 -5.80 -16.56 -23.10
CA VAL A 13 -4.64 -15.74 -23.47
C VAL A 13 -3.40 -16.59 -23.74
N ILE A 14 -3.14 -17.64 -22.95
CA ILE A 14 -2.06 -18.61 -23.21
C ILE A 14 -2.25 -19.26 -24.59
N GLY A 15 -3.46 -19.76 -24.88
CA GLY A 15 -3.77 -20.40 -26.16
C GLY A 15 -3.55 -19.46 -27.35
N ALA A 16 -3.96 -18.19 -27.21
CA ALA A 16 -3.72 -17.17 -28.23
C ALA A 16 -2.22 -16.88 -28.41
N ALA A 17 -1.46 -16.71 -27.32
CA ALA A 17 -0.03 -16.43 -27.36
C ALA A 17 0.77 -17.57 -28.03
N ILE A 18 0.47 -18.83 -27.69
CA ILE A 18 1.11 -20.01 -28.30
C ILE A 18 0.82 -20.07 -29.80
N LYS A 19 -0.46 -19.88 -30.19
CA LYS A 19 -0.86 -19.86 -31.61
C LYS A 19 -0.11 -18.79 -32.40
N THR A 20 -0.04 -17.56 -31.88
CA THR A 20 0.64 -16.44 -32.54
C THR A 20 2.15 -16.63 -32.57
N SER A 21 2.75 -17.14 -31.50
CA SER A 21 4.19 -17.47 -31.45
C SER A 21 4.58 -18.52 -32.50
N LYS A 22 3.74 -19.55 -32.68
CA LYS A 22 3.91 -20.53 -33.76
C LYS A 22 3.78 -19.89 -35.15
N ALA A 23 2.79 -19.03 -35.34
CA ALA A 23 2.59 -18.33 -36.62
C ALA A 23 3.78 -17.43 -36.99
N ILE A 24 4.39 -16.77 -36.00
CA ILE A 24 5.62 -15.99 -36.15
C ILE A 24 6.81 -16.90 -36.47
N SER A 25 6.97 -17.99 -35.73
CA SER A 25 8.07 -18.96 -35.94
C SER A 25 8.03 -19.54 -37.36
N ASP A 26 6.86 -20.01 -37.80
CA ASP A 26 6.63 -20.51 -39.16
C ASP A 26 6.96 -19.44 -40.23
N PHE A 27 6.58 -18.18 -39.98
CA PHE A 27 6.89 -17.07 -40.87
C PHE A 27 8.40 -16.81 -40.95
N THR A 28 9.09 -16.75 -39.80
CA THR A 28 10.55 -16.53 -39.73
C THR A 28 11.33 -17.66 -40.38
N GLN A 29 10.86 -18.91 -40.32
CA GLN A 29 11.51 -20.04 -40.98
C GLN A 29 11.33 -20.00 -42.51
N SER A 30 10.23 -19.42 -43.00
CA SER A 30 9.92 -19.29 -44.44
C SER A 30 10.56 -18.07 -45.14
N ALA A 31 11.14 -17.14 -44.37
CA ALA A 31 11.76 -15.92 -44.85
C ALA A 31 13.26 -15.93 -44.48
N ARG A 32 14.13 -16.05 -45.49
CA ARG A 32 15.60 -16.18 -45.32
C ARG A 32 16.24 -14.99 -44.59
N ASP A 33 15.58 -13.82 -44.64
CA ASP A 33 15.90 -12.61 -43.87
C ASP A 33 14.86 -12.40 -42.76
N ALA A 34 14.77 -13.36 -41.83
CA ALA A 34 13.86 -13.25 -40.70
C ALA A 34 14.19 -11.93 -39.94
N PRO A 35 13.23 -11.00 -39.81
CA PRO A 35 13.47 -9.76 -39.08
C PRO A 35 13.74 -10.12 -37.62
N THR A 36 14.91 -9.76 -37.09
CA THR A 36 15.30 -9.93 -35.69
C THR A 36 14.21 -9.48 -34.70
N GLU A 37 13.41 -8.50 -35.12
CA GLU A 37 12.26 -7.95 -34.40
C GLU A 37 11.15 -8.98 -34.15
N LEU A 38 10.87 -9.87 -35.11
CA LEU A 38 9.85 -10.92 -34.95
C LEU A 38 10.32 -12.05 -34.03
N ALA A 39 11.62 -12.36 -34.04
CA ALA A 39 12.20 -13.32 -33.10
C ALA A 39 12.15 -12.79 -31.65
N ALA A 40 12.40 -11.49 -31.45
CA ALA A 40 12.24 -10.83 -30.16
C ALA A 40 10.78 -10.89 -29.67
N THR A 41 9.81 -10.62 -30.54
CA THR A 41 8.38 -10.73 -30.19
C THR A 41 7.95 -12.17 -29.87
N ALA A 42 8.50 -13.17 -30.58
CA ALA A 42 8.23 -14.58 -30.25
C ALA A 42 8.76 -14.97 -28.86
N LEU A 43 9.95 -14.48 -28.49
CA LEU A 43 10.52 -14.64 -27.15
C LEU A 43 9.66 -13.95 -26.08
N GLU A 44 9.14 -12.77 -26.38
CA GLU A 44 8.30 -12.03 -25.43
C GLU A 44 6.93 -12.69 -25.23
N LEU A 45 6.35 -13.31 -26.26
CA LEU A 45 5.16 -14.15 -26.13
C LEU A 45 5.40 -15.41 -25.28
N ASP A 46 6.59 -15.99 -25.34
CA ASP A 46 7.00 -17.11 -24.47
C ASP A 46 7.13 -16.67 -23.01
N ASN A 47 7.75 -15.52 -22.76
CA ASN A 47 7.83 -14.91 -21.43
C ASN A 47 6.43 -14.62 -20.85
N LEU A 48 5.53 -14.08 -21.66
CA LEU A 48 4.14 -13.86 -21.29
C LEU A 48 3.44 -15.17 -20.92
N THR A 49 3.61 -16.21 -21.75
CA THR A 49 3.01 -17.54 -21.54
C THR A 49 3.45 -18.12 -20.20
N LYS A 50 4.74 -18.10 -19.90
CA LYS A 50 5.30 -18.57 -18.62
C LYS A 50 4.74 -17.80 -17.42
N ALA A 51 4.65 -16.47 -17.52
CA ALA A 51 4.09 -15.65 -16.45
C ALA A 51 2.61 -15.98 -16.17
N LEU A 52 1.83 -16.22 -17.24
CA LEU A 52 0.42 -16.59 -17.16
C LEU A 52 0.24 -18.02 -16.58
N GLU A 53 1.09 -18.98 -16.93
CA GLU A 53 1.07 -20.32 -16.36
C GLU A 53 1.34 -20.31 -14.85
N LEU A 54 2.32 -19.52 -14.41
CA LEU A 54 2.63 -19.35 -12.99
C LEU A 54 1.47 -18.67 -12.25
N LEU A 55 0.82 -17.65 -12.85
CA LEU A 55 -0.36 -17.02 -12.27
C LEU A 55 -1.54 -17.98 -12.16
N ARG A 56 -1.75 -18.83 -13.17
CA ARG A 56 -2.78 -19.87 -13.15
C ARG A 56 -2.56 -20.86 -12.00
N SER A 57 -1.31 -21.25 -11.75
CA SER A 57 -0.97 -22.13 -10.61
C SER A 57 -1.39 -21.50 -9.28
N HIS A 58 -1.10 -20.21 -9.08
CA HIS A 58 -1.51 -19.48 -7.89
C HIS A 58 -3.03 -19.30 -7.74
N CYS A 59 -3.78 -19.24 -8.84
CA CYS A 59 -5.24 -19.13 -8.79
C CYS A 59 -5.94 -20.44 -8.39
N LYS A 60 -5.24 -21.58 -8.47
CA LYS A 60 -5.73 -22.90 -8.05
C LYS A 60 -5.44 -23.23 -6.59
N ASP A 61 -4.66 -22.40 -5.89
CA ASP A 61 -4.36 -22.59 -4.48
C ASP A 61 -5.57 -22.15 -3.62
N ASP A 62 -6.19 -23.10 -2.90
CA ASP A 62 -7.38 -22.88 -2.07
C ASP A 62 -7.16 -21.78 -1.02
N ARG A 63 -5.91 -21.53 -0.60
CA ARG A 63 -5.53 -20.45 0.33
C ARG A 63 -5.76 -19.06 -0.25
N VAL A 64 -5.69 -18.91 -1.57
CA VAL A 64 -5.99 -17.66 -2.29
C VAL A 64 -7.50 -17.42 -2.39
N SER A 65 -8.29 -18.48 -2.44
CA SER A 65 -9.76 -18.41 -2.54
C SER A 65 -10.45 -18.03 -1.21
N MET A 66 -9.77 -18.24 -0.07
CA MET A 66 -10.33 -17.95 1.27
C MET A 66 -10.07 -16.52 1.78
N GLN A 67 -9.20 -15.73 1.15
CA GLN A 67 -8.98 -14.34 1.58
C GLN A 67 -10.09 -13.41 1.06
N ARG A 68 -11.07 -13.10 1.92
CA ARG A 68 -12.05 -12.03 1.68
C ARG A 68 -11.63 -10.74 2.38
N PRO A 69 -11.76 -9.57 1.73
CA PRO A 69 -12.23 -9.37 0.34
C PRO A 69 -11.17 -9.77 -0.71
N ALA A 70 -11.64 -10.12 -1.91
CA ALA A 70 -10.79 -10.56 -3.02
C ALA A 70 -9.64 -9.56 -3.26
N PRO A 71 -8.38 -10.03 -3.32
CA PRO A 71 -7.23 -9.15 -3.49
C PRO A 71 -7.34 -8.18 -4.68
N LEU A 72 -6.93 -6.92 -4.51
CA LEU A 72 -6.97 -5.88 -5.56
C LEU A 72 -6.24 -6.28 -6.86
N TRP A 73 -5.27 -7.20 -6.79
CA TRP A 73 -4.58 -7.72 -7.98
C TRP A 73 -5.49 -8.57 -8.87
N LEU A 74 -6.49 -9.27 -8.29
CA LEU A 74 -7.48 -10.05 -9.05
C LEU A 74 -8.38 -9.15 -9.89
N VAL A 75 -8.77 -7.98 -9.37
CA VAL A 75 -9.62 -7.02 -10.10
C VAL A 75 -8.87 -6.40 -11.28
N ARG A 76 -7.57 -6.14 -11.13
CA ARG A 76 -6.75 -5.58 -12.22
C ARG A 76 -6.35 -6.61 -13.28
N LEU A 77 -6.27 -7.88 -12.91
CA LEU A 77 -5.91 -8.96 -13.84
C LEU A 77 -6.86 -9.06 -15.02
N ASP A 78 -8.17 -8.97 -14.82
CA ASP A 78 -9.15 -9.04 -15.92
C ASP A 78 -8.87 -7.98 -17.00
N SER A 79 -8.60 -6.73 -16.59
CA SER A 79 -8.27 -5.65 -17.52
C SER A 79 -6.95 -5.86 -18.27
N VAL A 80 -5.95 -6.46 -17.59
CA VAL A 80 -4.66 -6.76 -18.20
C VAL A 80 -4.77 -7.93 -19.16
N LEU A 81 -5.52 -8.98 -18.81
CA LEU A 81 -5.75 -10.16 -19.66
C LEU A 81 -6.49 -9.79 -20.95
N LYS A 82 -7.54 -8.96 -20.87
CA LYS A 82 -8.23 -8.43 -22.06
C LYS A 82 -7.28 -7.61 -22.95
N SER A 83 -6.44 -6.78 -22.34
CA SER A 83 -5.43 -6.00 -23.08
C SER A 83 -4.39 -6.91 -23.75
N CYS A 84 -3.96 -8.00 -23.10
CA CYS A 84 -3.09 -9.00 -23.72
C CYS A 84 -3.77 -9.68 -24.90
N GLU A 85 -5.04 -10.07 -24.78
CA GLU A 85 -5.82 -10.69 -25.85
C GLU A 85 -5.94 -9.75 -27.07
N GLU A 86 -6.22 -8.47 -26.85
CA GLU A 86 -6.25 -7.44 -27.91
C GLU A 86 -4.89 -7.30 -28.61
N VAL A 87 -3.79 -7.19 -27.85
CA VAL A 87 -2.43 -7.06 -28.40
C VAL A 87 -2.01 -8.31 -29.19
N ILE A 88 -2.33 -9.50 -28.68
CA ILE A 88 -2.04 -10.77 -29.38
C ILE A 88 -2.90 -10.90 -30.64
N SER A 89 -4.18 -10.50 -30.60
CA SER A 89 -5.06 -10.49 -31.77
C SER A 89 -4.54 -9.55 -32.87
N ASP A 90 -4.11 -8.34 -32.49
CA ASP A 90 -3.54 -7.38 -33.40
C ASP A 90 -2.22 -7.89 -34.00
N LEU A 91 -1.42 -8.60 -33.21
CA LEU A 91 -0.20 -9.26 -33.68
C LEU A 91 -0.49 -10.40 -34.66
N ASP A 92 -1.50 -11.25 -34.40
CA ASP A 92 -1.93 -12.33 -35.31
C ASP A 92 -2.39 -11.77 -36.67
N LYS A 93 -3.18 -10.68 -36.65
CA LYS A 93 -3.60 -9.97 -37.88
C LYS A 93 -2.41 -9.39 -38.64
N LEU A 94 -1.48 -8.77 -37.93
CA LEU A 94 -0.29 -8.15 -38.51
C LEU A 94 0.61 -9.21 -39.17
N VAL A 95 0.83 -10.34 -38.50
CA VAL A 95 1.61 -11.48 -39.02
C VAL A 95 0.93 -12.10 -40.24
N ALA A 96 -0.41 -12.22 -40.23
CA ALA A 96 -1.18 -12.69 -41.38
C ALA A 96 -1.08 -11.71 -42.58
N GLU A 97 -1.15 -10.40 -42.33
CA GLU A 97 -0.98 -9.37 -43.36
C GLU A 97 0.41 -9.46 -44.02
N TYR A 98 1.47 -9.66 -43.22
CA TYR A 98 2.85 -9.77 -43.71
C TYR A 98 3.14 -11.03 -44.51
N ARG A 99 2.44 -12.14 -44.24
CA ARG A 99 2.52 -13.34 -45.09
C ARG A 99 2.12 -13.05 -46.54
N SER A 100 1.16 -12.14 -46.75
CA SER A 100 0.65 -11.79 -48.08
C SER A 100 1.39 -10.63 -48.77
N ARG A 101 2.02 -9.71 -48.02
CA ARG A 101 2.61 -8.46 -48.54
C ARG A 101 4.00 -8.16 -47.95
N ARG A 102 4.98 -9.01 -48.24
CA ARG A 102 6.36 -8.93 -47.72
C ARG A 102 7.06 -7.56 -47.93
N ILE A 103 6.73 -6.83 -49.00
CA ILE A 103 7.32 -5.51 -49.29
C ILE A 103 6.75 -4.41 -48.37
N GLN A 104 5.49 -4.54 -47.94
CA GLN A 104 4.82 -3.56 -47.07
C GLN A 104 5.34 -3.63 -45.62
N TYR A 105 5.86 -4.78 -45.19
CA TYR A 105 6.60 -4.98 -43.93
C TYR A 105 7.81 -4.05 -43.83
N ALA A 106 8.63 -4.00 -44.88
CA ALA A 106 9.88 -3.23 -44.92
C ALA A 106 9.66 -1.71 -44.82
N MET A 107 8.50 -1.21 -45.28
CA MET A 107 8.20 0.22 -45.38
C MET A 107 7.43 0.80 -44.17
N SER A 108 6.56 0.03 -43.52
CA SER A 108 5.70 0.56 -42.44
C SER A 108 5.38 -0.44 -41.32
N GLY A 109 5.75 -1.71 -41.52
CA GLY A 109 5.40 -2.77 -40.59
C GLY A 109 6.27 -2.84 -39.35
N LYS A 110 7.53 -2.38 -39.46
CA LYS A 110 8.50 -2.37 -38.37
C LYS A 110 8.08 -1.51 -37.18
N ASP A 111 7.54 -0.32 -37.43
CA ASP A 111 7.14 0.60 -36.36
C ASP A 111 5.90 0.11 -35.62
N LYS A 112 4.94 -0.50 -36.35
CA LYS A 112 3.76 -1.13 -35.76
C LYS A 112 4.15 -2.34 -34.91
N LEU A 113 5.07 -3.17 -35.40
CA LEU A 113 5.58 -4.33 -34.68
C LEU A 113 6.29 -3.89 -33.39
N LYS A 114 7.19 -2.89 -33.46
CA LYS A 114 7.85 -2.31 -32.28
C LYS A 114 6.87 -1.74 -31.25
N ALA A 115 5.80 -1.10 -31.70
CA ALA A 115 4.78 -0.55 -30.80
C ALA A 115 3.97 -1.66 -30.08
N LEU A 116 3.65 -2.76 -30.79
CA LEU A 116 2.99 -3.92 -30.19
C LEU A 116 3.93 -4.69 -29.26
N ASP A 117 5.19 -4.86 -29.64
CA ASP A 117 6.24 -5.49 -28.84
C ASP A 117 6.47 -4.74 -27.51
N ALA A 118 6.56 -3.41 -27.57
CA ALA A 118 6.66 -2.58 -26.37
C ALA A 118 5.44 -2.68 -25.44
N LYS A 119 4.23 -2.82 -26.00
CA LYS A 119 3.01 -3.05 -25.22
C LYS A 119 3.02 -4.44 -24.58
N LEU A 120 3.42 -5.47 -25.34
CA LEU A 120 3.54 -6.84 -24.86
C LEU A 120 4.53 -6.92 -23.69
N ALA A 121 5.73 -6.36 -23.85
CA ALA A 121 6.74 -6.29 -22.80
C ALA A 121 6.26 -5.55 -21.53
N ALA A 122 5.50 -4.46 -21.70
CA ALA A 122 4.89 -3.76 -20.57
C ALA A 122 3.87 -4.64 -19.83
N HIS A 123 3.05 -5.39 -20.55
CA HIS A 123 2.06 -6.30 -19.95
C HIS A 123 2.72 -7.51 -19.29
N THR A 124 3.73 -8.12 -19.89
CA THR A 124 4.54 -9.18 -19.27
C THR A 124 5.13 -8.71 -17.94
N LYS A 125 5.72 -7.51 -17.89
CA LYS A 125 6.28 -6.94 -16.66
C LYS A 125 5.22 -6.69 -15.59
N ILE A 126 4.03 -6.21 -15.98
CA ILE A 126 2.91 -6.04 -15.05
C ILE A 126 2.49 -7.40 -14.47
N LEU A 127 2.36 -8.44 -15.31
CA LEU A 127 1.98 -9.78 -14.86
C LEU A 127 3.03 -10.41 -13.94
N GLN A 128 4.32 -10.24 -14.23
CA GLN A 128 5.41 -10.65 -13.34
C GLN A 128 5.38 -9.91 -11.99
N THR A 129 5.00 -8.63 -12.00
CA THR A 129 4.83 -7.86 -10.75
C THR A 129 3.64 -8.39 -9.94
N VAL A 130 2.52 -8.68 -10.61
CA VAL A 130 1.35 -9.30 -9.97
C VAL A 130 1.70 -10.66 -9.38
N LEU A 131 2.47 -11.47 -10.10
CA LEU A 131 2.99 -12.76 -9.63
C LEU A 131 3.82 -12.61 -8.35
N GLY A 132 4.74 -11.63 -8.31
CA GLY A 132 5.53 -11.34 -7.12
C GLY A 132 4.66 -10.94 -5.92
N ILE A 133 3.60 -10.15 -6.15
CA ILE A 133 2.64 -9.77 -5.11
C ILE A 133 1.85 -10.99 -4.60
N SER A 134 1.41 -11.88 -5.49
CA SER A 134 0.66 -13.09 -5.10
C SER A 134 1.52 -14.07 -4.31
N THR A 135 2.77 -14.31 -4.74
CA THR A 135 3.71 -15.18 -4.02
C THR A 135 4.05 -14.62 -2.64
N LEU A 136 4.25 -13.30 -2.52
CA LEU A 136 4.48 -12.66 -1.22
C LEU A 136 3.25 -12.74 -0.30
N LYS A 137 2.04 -12.66 -0.86
CA LYS A 137 0.79 -12.82 -0.09
C LYS A 137 0.60 -14.25 0.40
N LEU A 138 0.93 -15.25 -0.42
CA LEU A 138 0.95 -16.66 -0.01
C LEU A 138 1.99 -16.91 1.09
N ALA A 139 3.19 -16.35 0.96
CA ALA A 139 4.22 -16.43 2.00
C ALA A 139 3.75 -15.78 3.31
N GLN A 140 3.05 -14.64 3.25
CA GLN A 140 2.48 -14.00 4.43
C GLN A 140 1.35 -14.84 5.06
N ALA A 141 0.47 -15.43 4.25
CA ALA A 141 -0.59 -16.30 4.76
C ALA A 141 0.01 -17.48 5.52
N THR A 142 1.02 -18.15 4.94
CA THR A 142 1.76 -19.22 5.61
C THR A 142 2.39 -18.76 6.92
N LYS A 143 3.02 -17.57 6.95
CA LYS A 143 3.61 -17.03 8.18
C LYS A 143 2.56 -16.77 9.27
N ASN A 144 1.42 -16.19 8.89
CA ASN A 144 0.32 -15.91 9.82
C ASN A 144 -0.23 -17.23 10.39
N ASP A 145 -0.46 -18.23 9.55
CA ASP A 145 -0.92 -19.55 9.97
C ASP A 145 0.08 -20.21 10.95
N THR A 146 1.39 -20.09 10.70
CA THR A 146 2.42 -20.59 11.63
C THR A 146 2.41 -19.83 12.97
N SER A 147 2.13 -18.53 12.94
CA SER A 147 2.05 -17.72 14.17
C SER A 147 0.83 -18.07 15.02
N THR A 148 -0.33 -18.32 14.39
CA THR A 148 -1.52 -18.79 15.11
C THR A 148 -1.31 -20.18 15.69
N LEU A 149 -0.65 -21.09 14.96
CA LEU A 149 -0.29 -22.40 15.49
C LEU A 149 0.66 -22.31 16.70
N LEU A 150 1.57 -21.32 16.71
CA LEU A 150 2.46 -21.08 17.84
C LEU A 150 1.69 -20.56 19.06
N ASP A 151 0.74 -19.64 18.85
CA ASP A 151 -0.12 -19.08 19.91
C ASP A 151 -1.02 -20.17 20.50
N ASP A 152 -1.70 -20.95 19.65
CA ASP A 152 -2.52 -22.11 20.05
C ASP A 152 -1.68 -23.11 20.85
N SER A 153 -0.44 -23.39 20.41
CA SER A 153 0.49 -24.28 21.12
C SER A 153 0.89 -23.73 22.50
N GLN A 154 1.13 -22.42 22.61
CA GLN A 154 1.42 -21.77 23.89
C GLN A 154 0.20 -21.80 24.83
N GLN A 155 -1.00 -21.58 24.30
CA GLN A 155 -2.24 -21.67 25.05
C GLN A 155 -2.49 -23.10 25.55
N ILE A 156 -2.28 -24.11 24.70
CA ILE A 156 -2.36 -25.53 25.09
C ILE A 156 -1.36 -25.82 26.21
N LYS A 157 -0.13 -25.31 26.12
CA LYS A 157 0.88 -25.45 27.19
C LYS A 157 0.39 -24.86 28.52
N GLY A 158 -0.22 -23.67 28.47
CA GLY A 158 -0.81 -23.03 29.65
C GLY A 158 -1.97 -23.82 30.26
N LEU A 159 -2.87 -24.33 29.41
CA LEU A 159 -3.99 -25.18 29.85
C LEU A 159 -3.51 -26.49 30.47
N ILE A 160 -2.45 -27.12 29.92
CA ILE A 160 -1.85 -28.33 30.51
C ILE A 160 -1.25 -28.03 31.88
N ALA A 161 -0.56 -26.89 32.05
CA ALA A 161 0.00 -26.50 33.34
C ALA A 161 -1.08 -26.30 34.41
N GLN A 162 -2.20 -25.68 34.03
CA GLN A 162 -3.35 -25.49 34.92
C GLN A 162 -4.00 -26.83 35.32
N VAL A 163 -4.19 -27.75 34.37
CA VAL A 163 -4.72 -29.09 34.65
C VAL A 163 -3.79 -29.87 35.58
N LEU A 164 -2.46 -29.77 35.39
CA LEU A 164 -1.49 -30.39 36.29
C LEU A 164 -1.59 -29.84 37.72
N GLU A 165 -1.77 -28.52 37.88
CA GLU A 165 -1.97 -27.89 39.19
C GLU A 165 -3.27 -28.35 39.88
N GLU A 166 -4.37 -28.42 39.12
CA GLU A 166 -5.65 -28.92 39.62
C GLU A 166 -5.57 -30.40 40.03
N VAL A 167 -4.88 -31.25 39.25
CA VAL A 167 -4.68 -32.67 39.57
C VAL A 167 -3.82 -32.83 40.84
N VAL A 168 -2.76 -32.04 41.00
CA VAL A 168 -1.94 -32.03 42.23
C VAL A 168 -2.77 -31.55 43.43
N GLY A 169 -3.58 -30.51 43.27
CA GLY A 169 -4.49 -30.02 44.30
C GLY A 169 -5.55 -31.04 44.71
N LEU A 170 -6.14 -31.75 43.75
CA LEU A 170 -7.10 -32.82 43.98
C LEU A 170 -6.46 -34.07 44.63
N ARG A 171 -5.19 -34.37 44.32
CA ARG A 171 -4.42 -35.42 45.00
C ARG A 171 -4.03 -35.06 46.43
N ALA A 172 -3.99 -33.78 46.79
CA ALA A 172 -3.73 -33.31 48.16
C ALA A 172 -4.99 -33.29 49.07
N MET A 173 -6.19 -33.34 48.47
CA MET A 173 -7.50 -33.34 49.15
C MET A 173 -7.80 -34.56 50.07
N PRO A 174 -7.27 -35.78 49.88
CA PRO A 174 -7.59 -36.92 50.74
C PRO A 174 -7.03 -36.85 52.18
N ARG A 175 -6.20 -35.86 52.54
CA ARG A 175 -5.61 -35.78 53.90
C ARG A 175 -6.43 -35.01 54.93
N MET A 176 -7.48 -34.28 54.54
CA MET A 176 -8.27 -33.49 55.50
C MET A 176 -9.58 -34.12 55.96
N LEU A 177 -9.98 -35.28 55.40
CA LEU A 177 -11.28 -35.91 55.70
C LEU A 177 -11.21 -37.37 56.17
N GLN A 178 -10.05 -37.87 56.58
CA GLN A 178 -9.96 -39.18 57.25
C GLN A 178 -9.50 -39.02 58.70
N GLY A 179 -10.48 -38.83 59.59
CA GLY A 179 -10.39 -39.40 60.93
C GLY A 179 -10.60 -40.92 60.80
N GLU A 180 -9.55 -41.67 61.12
CA GLU A 180 -9.54 -43.12 61.32
C GLU A 180 -10.67 -43.59 62.28
N PRO A 181 -11.21 -44.82 62.15
CA PRO A 181 -10.44 -45.96 62.65
C PRO A 181 -10.51 -47.27 61.84
N GLN A 182 -9.34 -47.93 61.79
CA GLN A 182 -9.11 -49.38 61.89
C GLN A 182 -9.97 -50.34 61.05
N GLY A 183 -9.31 -51.02 60.10
CA GLY A 183 -9.64 -52.41 59.78
C GLY A 183 -9.33 -52.83 58.35
N SER A 184 -8.30 -53.66 58.21
CA SER A 184 -8.10 -54.72 57.19
C SER A 184 -6.80 -54.57 56.41
N ALA A 185 -5.88 -55.52 56.67
CA ALA A 185 -4.58 -55.68 56.03
C ALA A 185 -4.62 -56.03 54.53
N TYR A 186 -5.76 -55.82 53.84
CA TYR A 186 -5.93 -56.13 52.42
C TYR A 186 -5.95 -54.90 51.48
N ALA A 187 -5.91 -53.67 52.01
CA ALA A 187 -5.87 -52.45 51.18
C ALA A 187 -4.44 -51.99 50.81
N ALA A 188 -3.41 -52.44 51.54
CA ALA A 188 -2.03 -51.96 51.37
C ALA A 188 -1.27 -52.55 50.16
N ILE A 189 -1.84 -53.55 49.47
CA ILE A 189 -1.17 -54.21 48.32
C ILE A 189 -1.65 -53.65 46.97
N ALA A 190 -2.79 -52.95 46.93
CA ALA A 190 -3.33 -52.37 45.69
C ALA A 190 -2.83 -50.94 45.43
N ASP A 191 -2.68 -50.12 46.48
CA ASP A 191 -2.37 -48.68 46.35
C ASP A 191 -0.90 -48.42 45.96
N GLN A 192 0.01 -49.35 46.26
CA GLN A 192 1.44 -49.20 45.98
C GLN A 192 1.85 -49.62 44.57
N ARG A 193 1.01 -50.42 43.88
CA ARG A 193 1.31 -50.97 42.55
C ARG A 193 0.78 -50.13 41.40
N GLU A 194 -0.31 -49.40 41.59
CA GLU A 194 -0.87 -48.50 40.57
C GLU A 194 -0.16 -47.14 40.55
N GLY A 195 0.30 -46.64 41.71
CA GLY A 195 1.11 -45.42 41.78
C GLY A 195 2.48 -45.56 41.11
N THR A 196 3.14 -46.71 41.30
CA THR A 196 4.47 -46.98 40.72
C THR A 196 4.43 -47.14 39.20
N ILE A 197 3.39 -47.78 38.64
CA ILE A 197 3.25 -47.95 37.18
C ILE A 197 2.97 -46.61 36.47
N ILE A 198 2.21 -45.71 37.10
CA ILE A 198 1.89 -44.39 36.53
C ILE A 198 3.11 -43.46 36.63
N GLU A 199 3.86 -43.49 37.73
CA GLU A 199 5.10 -42.72 37.88
C GLU A 199 6.17 -43.20 36.89
N GLU A 200 6.36 -44.51 36.74
CA GLU A 200 7.29 -45.10 35.77
C GLU A 200 6.92 -44.76 34.30
N TYR A 201 5.61 -44.77 33.98
CA TYR A 201 5.11 -44.32 32.67
C TYR A 201 5.28 -42.81 32.43
N MET A 202 5.12 -41.99 33.47
CA MET A 202 5.32 -40.54 33.40
C MET A 202 6.81 -40.17 33.25
N ASP A 203 7.70 -40.89 33.94
CA ASP A 203 9.15 -40.74 33.81
C ASP A 203 9.64 -41.21 32.43
N ASP A 204 9.08 -42.28 31.87
CA ASP A 204 9.38 -42.74 30.51
C ASP A 204 8.97 -41.71 29.45
N ILE A 205 7.80 -41.06 29.61
CA ILE A 205 7.36 -39.99 28.71
C ILE A 205 8.21 -38.73 28.88
N ALA A 206 8.60 -38.38 30.10
CA ALA A 206 9.49 -37.24 30.36
C ALA A 206 10.89 -37.48 29.76
N SER A 207 11.44 -38.67 29.93
CA SER A 207 12.72 -39.11 29.32
C SER A 207 12.65 -39.12 27.79
N TYR A 208 11.54 -39.58 27.21
CA TYR A 208 11.31 -39.50 25.76
C TYR A 208 11.19 -38.05 25.28
N ALA A 209 10.50 -37.18 26.02
CA ALA A 209 10.39 -35.78 25.68
C ALA A 209 11.73 -35.05 25.79
N GLU A 210 12.55 -35.34 26.80
CA GLU A 210 13.89 -34.77 26.97
C GLU A 210 14.87 -35.25 25.89
N THR A 211 14.76 -36.51 25.44
CA THR A 211 15.57 -37.01 24.31
C THR A 211 15.15 -36.44 22.96
N VAL A 212 13.88 -36.07 22.79
CA VAL A 212 13.37 -35.42 21.56
C VAL A 212 13.60 -33.90 21.56
N VAL A 213 13.68 -33.27 22.73
CA VAL A 213 13.84 -31.80 22.88
C VAL A 213 15.30 -31.38 23.19
N GLY A 214 16.13 -32.30 23.69
CA GLY A 214 17.50 -32.03 24.15
C GLY A 214 18.48 -31.51 23.10
N ASP A 215 18.21 -31.73 21.81
CA ASP A 215 19.07 -31.26 20.70
C ASP A 215 18.56 -29.99 19.99
N MET A 216 17.47 -29.39 20.47
CA MET A 216 16.92 -28.19 19.86
C MET A 216 17.37 -26.93 20.61
N GLU A 217 18.66 -26.59 20.45
CA GLU A 217 19.14 -25.23 20.72
C GLU A 217 18.35 -24.25 19.84
N TRP A 218 17.40 -23.54 20.45
CA TRP A 218 16.76 -22.40 19.82
C TRP A 218 17.79 -21.27 19.73
N GLY A 219 18.61 -21.32 18.68
CA GLY A 219 19.53 -20.27 18.29
C GLY A 219 18.77 -18.96 18.15
N GLY A 220 18.92 -18.09 19.15
CA GLY A 220 18.47 -16.73 19.09
C GLY A 220 19.05 -16.03 17.86
N ASN A 221 18.16 -15.54 17.01
CA ASN A 221 18.40 -14.47 16.06
C ASN A 221 19.30 -14.70 14.83
N GLU A 222 19.66 -15.93 14.45
CA GLU A 222 20.40 -16.17 13.18
C GLU A 222 19.58 -16.85 12.07
N SER A 223 18.45 -17.50 12.37
CA SER A 223 17.64 -18.18 11.33
C SER A 223 16.87 -17.23 10.41
N ALA A 224 16.68 -15.96 10.79
CA ALA A 224 16.10 -14.94 9.91
C ALA A 224 17.08 -14.51 8.80
N ALA A 225 18.39 -14.60 9.03
CA ALA A 225 19.41 -14.24 8.04
C ALA A 225 19.62 -15.35 6.98
N VAL A 226 19.46 -16.62 7.36
CA VAL A 226 19.66 -17.77 6.44
C VAL A 226 18.53 -17.92 5.43
N VAL A 227 17.28 -17.64 5.81
CA VAL A 227 16.13 -17.70 4.89
C VAL A 227 16.10 -16.51 3.92
N VAL A 228 16.56 -15.31 4.36
CA VAL A 228 16.68 -14.13 3.49
C VAL A 228 17.83 -14.29 2.49
N THR A 229 18.98 -14.82 2.92
CA THR A 229 20.14 -15.04 2.03
C THR A 229 19.93 -16.16 1.02
N ALA A 230 19.23 -17.24 1.38
CA ALA A 230 18.88 -18.31 0.43
C ALA A 230 17.96 -17.82 -0.69
N ASN A 231 16.99 -16.95 -0.34
CA ASN A 231 16.02 -16.40 -1.30
C ASN A 231 16.66 -15.32 -2.20
N ASP A 232 17.56 -14.49 -1.66
CA ASP A 232 18.37 -13.53 -2.42
C ASP A 232 19.35 -14.21 -3.36
N MET A 233 19.94 -15.34 -2.97
CA MET A 233 20.83 -16.12 -3.82
C MET A 233 20.07 -16.77 -4.99
N GLN A 234 18.83 -17.21 -4.78
CA GLN A 234 17.96 -17.74 -5.83
C GLN A 234 17.48 -16.63 -6.79
N TRP A 235 17.16 -15.45 -6.26
CA TRP A 235 16.80 -14.26 -7.05
C TRP A 235 17.96 -13.71 -7.90
N ASN A 236 19.18 -13.67 -7.35
CA ASN A 236 20.37 -13.22 -8.08
C ASN A 236 20.80 -14.22 -9.16
N LYS A 237 20.61 -15.52 -8.94
CA LYS A 237 20.88 -16.57 -9.93
C LYS A 237 19.89 -16.52 -11.11
N ALA A 238 18.61 -16.25 -10.84
CA ALA A 238 17.59 -16.01 -11.86
C ALA A 238 17.86 -14.71 -12.66
N ARG A 239 18.36 -13.67 -12.01
CA ARG A 239 18.74 -12.39 -12.63
C ARG A 239 20.01 -12.50 -13.49
N ALA A 240 20.98 -13.30 -13.08
CA ALA A 240 22.19 -13.59 -13.85
C ALA A 240 21.93 -14.45 -15.10
N ALA A 241 20.93 -15.35 -15.04
CA ALA A 241 20.51 -16.16 -16.19
C ALA A 241 19.78 -15.35 -17.29
N LEU A 242 19.38 -14.11 -17.02
CA LEU A 242 18.62 -13.25 -17.94
C LEU A 242 19.44 -12.09 -18.55
N ASN A 243 20.70 -11.91 -18.15
CA ASN A 243 21.57 -10.86 -18.70
C ASN A 243 22.63 -11.45 -19.64
N VAL A 244 22.46 -11.25 -20.95
CA VAL A 244 23.54 -11.36 -21.94
C VAL A 244 24.38 -10.07 -21.86
N PRO A 245 25.72 -10.12 -21.77
CA PRO A 245 26.54 -8.92 -21.68
C PRO A 245 26.66 -8.26 -23.07
N ASP A 246 26.18 -7.03 -23.21
CA ASP A 246 26.56 -6.17 -24.32
C ASP A 246 27.80 -5.36 -23.91
N ALA A 247 28.88 -5.56 -24.65
CA ALA A 247 30.16 -4.94 -24.43
C ALA A 247 30.22 -3.65 -25.26
N SER A 248 30.09 -2.48 -24.62
CA SER A 248 30.89 -1.28 -24.93
C SER A 248 30.40 -0.02 -24.19
N THR A 249 31.16 0.46 -23.21
CA THR A 249 31.29 1.91 -22.99
C THR A 249 32.60 2.25 -22.28
N PRO A 250 33.32 3.33 -22.65
CA PRO A 250 34.69 3.59 -22.18
C PRO A 250 34.72 4.36 -20.85
N ARG A 251 35.78 4.08 -20.07
CA ARG A 251 36.20 4.80 -18.86
C ARG A 251 36.31 6.32 -19.09
N ARG A 252 35.78 7.11 -18.14
CA ARG A 252 36.25 8.46 -17.86
C ARG A 252 36.79 8.52 -16.43
N THR A 253 37.99 9.07 -16.33
CA THR A 253 38.77 9.38 -15.13
C THR A 253 38.22 10.58 -14.36
N PRO A 254 38.47 10.70 -13.05
CA PRO A 254 38.07 11.86 -12.26
C PRO A 254 39.13 12.97 -12.30
N SER A 255 38.68 14.22 -12.33
CA SER A 255 39.50 15.43 -12.15
C SER A 255 39.27 16.02 -10.75
N PRO A 256 40.32 16.44 -10.02
CA PRO A 256 40.22 16.97 -8.67
C PRO A 256 40.15 18.49 -8.68
N TYR A 257 39.33 19.12 -7.83
CA TYR A 257 39.64 20.42 -7.19
C TYR A 257 38.61 20.70 -6.09
N GLN A 258 39.04 20.57 -4.83
CA GLN A 258 38.44 21.20 -3.66
C GLN A 258 39.54 22.01 -3.00
N LYS A 259 39.31 23.30 -2.75
CA LYS A 259 39.82 23.97 -1.55
C LYS A 259 39.20 25.36 -1.34
N MET A 260 38.89 25.57 -0.05
CA MET A 260 38.95 26.83 0.71
C MET A 260 37.70 27.72 0.81
N ALA A 261 37.08 27.64 2.00
CA ALA A 261 36.56 28.81 2.72
C ALA A 261 37.73 29.51 3.47
N PRO A 262 37.62 30.79 3.89
CA PRO A 262 36.97 31.09 5.18
C PRO A 262 36.18 32.44 5.27
N ARG A 263 35.42 32.54 6.38
CA ARG A 263 34.68 33.68 7.02
C ARG A 263 35.65 34.74 7.62
N PRO A 264 35.24 35.84 8.35
CA PRO A 264 33.92 36.45 8.67
C PRO A 264 33.90 38.03 8.70
N ALA A 265 32.82 38.60 9.30
CA ALA A 265 32.62 39.98 9.86
C ALA A 265 31.98 41.01 8.89
N SER A 266 31.05 41.92 9.25
CA SER A 266 30.59 42.55 10.50
C SER A 266 29.17 43.14 10.31
N ALA A 267 28.44 43.39 11.40
CA ALA A 267 27.25 44.26 11.47
C ALA A 267 27.63 45.77 11.47
N PRO A 268 26.67 46.70 11.27
CA PRO A 268 26.13 47.41 12.43
C PRO A 268 24.63 47.82 12.38
N LEU A 269 24.21 48.40 13.51
CA LEU A 269 22.91 48.84 14.03
C LEU A 269 22.15 49.98 13.28
N ALA A 270 20.90 50.16 13.74
CA ALA A 270 19.98 51.33 13.75
C ALA A 270 18.86 51.28 12.69
N GLN A 271 17.59 51.61 12.95
CA GLN A 271 16.97 52.47 13.97
C GLN A 271 15.47 52.16 14.11
N GLN A 272 14.94 52.47 15.30
CA GLN A 272 13.58 52.29 15.78
C GLN A 272 12.83 53.62 15.64
N GLU A 273 11.59 53.63 15.14
CA GLU A 273 10.71 54.81 15.27
C GLU A 273 9.24 54.41 15.48
N MET A 274 8.60 55.11 16.42
CA MET A 274 7.27 54.87 16.96
C MET A 274 6.20 55.78 16.31
N ARG A 275 5.03 55.19 16.02
CA ARG A 275 3.62 55.64 16.21
C ARG A 275 3.28 57.13 16.42
N PRO A 276 2.08 57.60 15.99
CA PRO A 276 0.88 57.45 16.84
C PRO A 276 -0.51 57.28 16.14
N LEU A 277 -1.50 56.92 16.97
CA LEU A 277 -2.95 56.78 16.72
C LEU A 277 -3.71 58.12 16.84
N PRO A 278 -5.02 58.16 16.48
CA PRO A 278 -6.02 58.58 17.47
C PRO A 278 -7.32 57.72 17.47
N VAL A 279 -7.83 57.27 18.63
CA VAL A 279 -8.85 57.83 19.56
C VAL A 279 -10.30 57.34 19.30
N THR A 280 -10.68 56.35 20.12
CA THR A 280 -11.95 55.99 20.82
C THR A 280 -13.34 56.41 20.33
N PHE A 281 -14.30 55.47 20.45
CA PHE A 281 -15.57 55.69 21.17
C PHE A 281 -16.06 54.39 21.86
N ASP A 282 -16.49 54.54 23.11
CA ASP A 282 -16.99 53.52 24.03
C ASP A 282 -18.38 52.98 23.68
N SER A 283 -18.63 51.71 24.00
CA SER A 283 -19.91 51.18 24.52
C SER A 283 -19.73 49.77 25.07
N ALA A 284 -20.05 49.57 26.35
CA ALA A 284 -20.02 48.29 27.08
C ALA A 284 -21.39 47.55 26.96
N PRO A 285 -21.56 46.35 27.55
CA PRO A 285 -21.48 45.08 26.83
C PRO A 285 -22.86 44.46 26.60
N ALA A 286 -23.15 44.03 25.37
CA ALA A 286 -24.26 43.11 25.14
C ALA A 286 -23.80 41.70 25.51
N SER A 287 -24.47 41.14 26.53
CA SER A 287 -24.44 39.73 26.91
C SER A 287 -24.72 38.86 25.67
N THR A 288 -23.64 38.48 24.99
CA THR A 288 -23.70 37.56 23.87
C THR A 288 -23.20 36.25 24.42
N ARG A 289 -24.17 35.43 24.84
CA ARG A 289 -23.97 34.00 25.09
C ARG A 289 -23.09 33.48 23.97
N ALA A 290 -21.87 33.01 24.31
CA ALA A 290 -20.93 32.51 23.34
C ALA A 290 -21.66 31.51 22.42
N PRO A 291 -21.53 31.62 21.09
CA PRO A 291 -22.11 30.62 20.20
C PRO A 291 -21.52 29.29 20.62
N ILE A 292 -22.39 28.36 20.99
CA ILE A 292 -22.03 26.95 21.16
C ILE A 292 -21.25 26.62 19.87
N PRO A 293 -19.99 26.14 19.95
CA PRO A 293 -19.22 25.84 18.76
C PRO A 293 -20.03 24.86 17.93
N SER A 294 -19.88 24.88 16.61
CA SER A 294 -20.71 24.16 15.65
C SER A 294 -20.14 22.77 15.32
N PRO A 295 -20.34 21.72 16.14
CA PRO A 295 -19.87 20.36 15.85
C PRO A 295 -20.76 19.70 14.79
N GLN A 296 -21.17 20.40 13.74
CA GLN A 296 -22.09 19.89 12.72
C GLN A 296 -21.45 19.74 11.34
N LEU A 297 -20.43 20.54 11.00
CA LEU A 297 -19.86 20.52 9.65
C LEU A 297 -19.32 19.13 9.28
N PHE A 298 -18.62 18.46 10.19
CA PHE A 298 -18.13 17.09 9.94
C PHE A 298 -19.28 16.11 9.66
N TYR A 299 -20.44 16.31 10.28
CA TYR A 299 -21.60 15.44 10.09
C TYR A 299 -22.42 15.75 8.83
N THR A 300 -22.10 16.83 8.10
CA THR A 300 -22.66 17.09 6.77
C THR A 300 -22.09 16.17 5.68
N LEU A 301 -20.93 15.56 5.95
CA LEU A 301 -20.30 14.56 5.09
C LEU A 301 -21.14 13.27 5.08
N LYS A 302 -21.30 12.67 3.89
CA LYS A 302 -22.20 11.54 3.63
C LYS A 302 -21.46 10.41 2.90
N ASP A 303 -21.92 9.16 3.07
CA ASP A 303 -21.55 8.05 2.17
C ASP A 303 -22.22 8.21 0.81
N SER A 304 -21.68 9.10 -0.01
CA SER A 304 -22.22 9.42 -1.33
C SER A 304 -21.08 9.78 -2.28
N PRO A 305 -21.26 9.61 -3.61
CA PRO A 305 -20.23 9.95 -4.60
C PRO A 305 -19.74 11.39 -4.55
N GLU A 306 -20.53 12.30 -3.98
CA GLU A 306 -20.16 13.69 -3.74
C GLU A 306 -19.00 13.80 -2.76
N HIS A 307 -19.01 13.02 -1.67
CA HIS A 307 -18.04 13.14 -0.57
C HIS A 307 -17.04 11.98 -0.51
N ILE A 308 -17.35 10.84 -1.11
CA ILE A 308 -16.53 9.63 -1.14
C ILE A 308 -16.56 9.09 -2.58
N LEU A 309 -15.43 9.12 -3.28
CA LEU A 309 -15.35 8.65 -4.66
C LEU A 309 -15.63 7.13 -4.72
N PRO A 310 -16.64 6.66 -5.49
CA PRO A 310 -16.88 5.23 -5.65
C PRO A 310 -15.73 4.59 -6.43
N ASP A 311 -15.42 3.33 -6.13
CA ASP A 311 -14.42 2.52 -6.84
C ASP A 311 -12.95 3.00 -6.74
N ALA A 312 -12.62 3.76 -5.70
CA ALA A 312 -11.23 4.11 -5.43
C ALA A 312 -10.39 2.87 -5.07
N ASN A 313 -9.26 2.71 -5.76
CA ASN A 313 -8.38 1.54 -5.64
C ASN A 313 -7.20 1.73 -4.68
N SER A 314 -7.18 2.83 -3.92
CA SER A 314 -6.25 3.08 -2.83
C SER A 314 -6.97 3.86 -1.72
N TYR A 315 -6.48 3.72 -0.49
CA TYR A 315 -7.07 4.38 0.69
C TYR A 315 -7.19 5.89 0.51
N TRP A 316 -6.28 6.54 -0.23
CA TRP A 316 -6.21 8.00 -0.37
C TRP A 316 -6.99 8.56 -1.55
N ARG A 317 -7.48 7.69 -2.44
CA ARG A 317 -8.19 8.08 -3.67
C ARG A 317 -9.68 8.30 -3.49
N TYR A 318 -10.23 8.03 -2.30
CA TYR A 318 -11.62 8.32 -1.98
C TYR A 318 -11.91 9.82 -1.81
N LEU A 319 -10.88 10.65 -1.69
CA LEU A 319 -11.00 12.09 -1.51
C LEU A 319 -11.63 12.77 -2.72
N THR A 320 -12.70 13.54 -2.48
CA THR A 320 -13.37 14.36 -3.50
C THR A 320 -13.16 15.86 -3.24
N PRO A 321 -13.34 16.72 -4.25
CA PRO A 321 -13.30 18.18 -4.06
C PRO A 321 -14.35 18.72 -3.08
N ALA A 322 -15.54 18.12 -3.03
CA ALA A 322 -16.61 18.57 -2.15
C ALA A 322 -16.29 18.26 -0.68
N ALA A 323 -15.88 17.02 -0.37
CA ALA A 323 -15.45 16.67 0.99
C ALA A 323 -14.23 17.49 1.42
N TYR A 324 -13.28 17.71 0.51
CA TYR A 324 -12.12 18.56 0.77
C TYR A 324 -12.52 19.98 1.22
N THR A 325 -13.53 20.57 0.57
CA THR A 325 -14.03 21.92 0.93
C THR A 325 -14.61 21.93 2.36
N VAL A 326 -15.28 20.87 2.78
CA VAL A 326 -15.77 20.72 4.16
C VAL A 326 -14.59 20.61 5.13
N TYR A 327 -13.56 19.85 4.80
CA TYR A 327 -12.35 19.75 5.63
C TYR A 327 -11.63 21.09 5.78
N GLU A 328 -11.55 21.90 4.72
CA GLU A 328 -10.98 23.24 4.81
C GLU A 328 -11.75 24.11 5.80
N ARG A 329 -13.09 24.10 5.75
CA ARG A 329 -13.90 24.88 6.69
C ARG A 329 -13.69 24.45 8.14
N ILE A 330 -13.69 23.14 8.40
CA ILE A 330 -13.42 22.62 9.75
C ILE A 330 -12.01 23.00 10.21
N TYR A 331 -11.02 22.96 9.31
CA TYR A 331 -9.66 23.42 9.61
C TYR A 331 -9.64 24.91 9.99
N GLU A 332 -10.31 25.77 9.24
CA GLU A 332 -10.39 27.20 9.52
C GLU A 332 -11.03 27.48 10.89
N ASP A 333 -12.02 26.68 11.31
CA ASP A 333 -12.61 26.77 12.66
C ASP A 333 -11.66 26.27 13.77
N CYS A 334 -10.72 25.38 13.44
CA CYS A 334 -9.79 24.78 14.39
C CYS A 334 -8.46 25.53 14.56
N LYS A 335 -8.02 26.26 13.52
CA LYS A 335 -6.67 26.82 13.47
C LYS A 335 -6.43 27.80 14.61
N SER A 336 -5.18 27.87 15.05
CA SER A 336 -4.77 28.86 16.05
C SER A 336 -4.85 30.28 15.49
N ASN A 337 -5.20 31.24 16.33
CA ASN A 337 -5.34 32.67 15.96
C ASN A 337 -3.99 33.40 15.91
N ASP A 338 -2.92 32.75 16.33
CA ASP A 338 -1.54 33.27 16.37
C ASP A 338 -0.89 33.39 14.97
N GLY A 339 -1.63 33.11 13.89
CA GLY A 339 -1.13 33.13 12.52
C GLY A 339 -0.23 31.94 12.17
N SER A 340 0.01 31.03 13.11
CA SER A 340 0.92 29.89 12.93
C SER A 340 0.33 28.79 12.03
N GLY A 341 -0.99 28.78 11.85
CA GLY A 341 -1.70 27.79 11.04
C GLY A 341 -1.77 26.39 11.65
N TRP A 342 -1.31 26.22 12.90
CA TRP A 342 -1.36 24.96 13.64
C TRP A 342 -2.75 24.71 14.22
N VAL A 343 -3.09 23.43 14.36
CA VAL A 343 -4.30 22.95 15.01
C VAL A 343 -3.91 22.14 16.23
N TYR A 344 -4.41 22.52 17.40
CA TYR A 344 -4.18 21.80 18.66
C TYR A 344 -5.26 20.74 18.87
N TYR A 345 -4.87 19.59 19.44
CA TYR A 345 -5.78 18.47 19.65
C TYR A 345 -7.09 18.85 20.36
N PRO A 346 -7.12 19.65 21.45
CA PRO A 346 -8.38 20.01 22.12
C PRO A 346 -9.32 20.84 21.26
N LYS A 347 -8.80 21.75 20.43
CA LYS A 347 -9.61 22.53 19.47
C LYS A 347 -10.15 21.65 18.36
N PHE A 348 -9.36 20.68 17.91
CA PHE A 348 -9.78 19.70 16.91
C PHE A 348 -10.90 18.80 17.43
N THR A 349 -10.75 18.23 18.62
CA THR A 349 -11.75 17.31 19.19
C THR A 349 -13.07 18.01 19.52
N ALA A 350 -13.04 19.31 19.81
CA ALA A 350 -14.25 20.12 20.03
C ALA A 350 -15.18 20.18 18.81
N GLN A 351 -14.72 19.82 17.61
CA GLN A 351 -15.55 19.76 16.39
C GLN A 351 -16.43 18.52 16.30
N PHE A 352 -16.24 17.54 17.19
CA PHE A 352 -16.92 16.26 17.12
C PHE A 352 -17.89 16.08 18.29
N ASN A 353 -19.02 15.45 17.99
CA ASN A 353 -19.93 14.96 19.00
C ASN A 353 -19.40 13.62 19.54
N PRO A 354 -19.06 13.52 20.84
CA PRO A 354 -18.49 12.30 21.42
C PRO A 354 -19.42 11.09 21.38
N THR A 355 -20.74 11.30 21.24
CA THR A 355 -21.72 10.21 21.09
C THR A 355 -21.71 9.60 19.69
N THR A 356 -21.41 10.40 18.66
CA THR A 356 -21.42 9.95 17.26
C THR A 356 -20.03 9.53 16.78
N THR A 357 -18.99 10.21 17.27
CA THR A 357 -17.60 9.91 16.96
C THR A 357 -16.87 9.68 18.27
N PRO A 358 -16.59 8.41 18.64
CA PRO A 358 -15.97 8.08 19.92
C PRO A 358 -14.63 8.82 20.11
N PRO A 359 -14.36 9.39 21.30
CA PRO A 359 -13.09 10.05 21.58
C PRO A 359 -11.87 9.16 21.35
N SER A 360 -12.00 7.85 21.54
CA SER A 360 -10.95 6.86 21.28
C SER A 360 -10.59 6.78 19.78
N THR A 361 -11.58 6.88 18.89
CA THR A 361 -11.36 6.92 17.44
C THR A 361 -10.62 8.20 17.06
N ILE A 362 -11.07 9.36 17.54
CA ILE A 362 -10.43 10.64 17.28
C ILE A 362 -8.97 10.63 17.76
N LYS A 363 -8.75 10.14 18.99
CA LYS A 363 -7.44 9.96 19.59
C LYS A 363 -6.54 9.07 18.71
N SER A 364 -7.01 7.87 18.37
CA SER A 364 -6.26 6.90 17.55
C SER A 364 -5.90 7.47 16.18
N THR A 365 -6.86 8.10 15.48
CA THR A 365 -6.61 8.64 14.14
C THR A 365 -5.68 9.85 14.17
N TRP A 366 -5.74 10.67 15.23
CA TRP A 366 -4.83 11.79 15.44
C TRP A 366 -3.39 11.33 15.70
N THR A 367 -3.20 10.33 16.59
CA THR A 367 -1.87 9.86 16.99
C THR A 367 -1.12 9.17 15.86
N ARG A 368 -1.82 8.55 14.89
CA ARG A 368 -1.19 7.96 13.68
C ARG A 368 -0.38 8.97 12.87
N LEU A 369 -0.71 10.26 12.98
CA LEU A 369 0.02 11.34 12.30
C LEU A 369 0.96 12.10 13.21
N LEU A 370 1.14 11.74 14.48
CA LEU A 370 2.18 12.35 15.31
C LEU A 370 3.56 11.84 14.89
N ARG A 371 4.58 12.69 14.98
CA ARG A 371 5.96 12.34 14.59
C ARG A 371 6.56 11.37 15.61
N GLU A 372 6.22 11.59 16.87
CA GLU A 372 6.54 10.74 18.01
C GLU A 372 5.24 10.53 18.79
N PRO A 373 4.94 9.30 19.23
CA PRO A 373 3.82 9.06 20.13
C PRO A 373 4.13 9.74 21.48
N SER A 374 3.75 11.01 21.60
CA SER A 374 3.90 11.77 22.83
C SER A 374 2.99 11.19 23.91
N THR A 375 3.50 11.08 25.13
CA THR A 375 2.68 10.77 26.32
C THR A 375 1.59 11.81 26.55
N ASP A 376 1.79 13.04 26.06
CA ASP A 376 0.85 14.15 26.19
C ASP A 376 0.19 14.53 24.86
N ILE A 377 -0.87 13.81 24.50
CA ILE A 377 -1.68 14.13 23.32
C ILE A 377 -2.41 15.48 23.45
N PHE A 378 -2.73 15.93 24.67
CA PHE A 378 -3.55 17.12 24.86
C PHE A 378 -2.82 18.39 24.45
N ASN A 379 -1.49 18.40 24.54
CA ASN A 379 -0.65 19.49 24.06
C ASN A 379 -0.11 19.27 22.64
N SER A 380 -0.48 18.15 21.99
CA SER A 380 -0.05 17.86 20.63
C SER A 380 -0.78 18.74 19.59
N ARG A 381 -0.11 18.96 18.45
CA ARG A 381 -0.59 19.82 17.37
C ARG A 381 -0.21 19.26 16.00
N HIS A 382 -1.04 19.56 15.00
CA HIS A 382 -0.81 19.23 13.61
C HIS A 382 -0.75 20.50 12.75
N PRO A 383 0.12 20.55 11.72
CA PRO A 383 0.02 21.57 10.68
C PRO A 383 -1.25 21.33 9.84
N ARG A 384 -1.68 22.34 9.08
CA ARG A 384 -2.88 22.30 8.22
C ARG A 384 -3.05 20.97 7.48
N GLY A 385 -2.02 20.53 6.77
CA GLY A 385 -2.09 19.32 5.96
C GLY A 385 -2.41 18.06 6.76
N LEU A 386 -1.75 17.87 7.91
CA LEU A 386 -1.98 16.70 8.75
C LEU A 386 -3.33 16.75 9.47
N ALA A 387 -3.78 17.95 9.90
CA ALA A 387 -5.11 18.11 10.48
C ALA A 387 -6.23 17.75 9.47
N MET A 388 -6.09 18.20 8.22
CA MET A 388 -7.01 17.83 7.14
C MET A 388 -6.93 16.34 6.78
N ALA A 389 -5.74 15.73 6.82
CA ALA A 389 -5.58 14.30 6.65
C ALA A 389 -6.27 13.51 7.78
N THR A 390 -6.24 14.00 9.03
CA THR A 390 -7.01 13.40 10.14
C THR A 390 -8.51 13.47 9.87
N LEU A 391 -9.04 14.59 9.39
CA LEU A 391 -10.46 14.72 9.00
C LEU A 391 -10.84 13.72 7.91
N TYR A 392 -10.00 13.60 6.89
CA TYR A 392 -10.20 12.62 5.82
C TYR A 392 -10.27 11.19 6.34
N MET A 393 -9.31 10.80 7.19
CA MET A 393 -9.30 9.47 7.77
C MET A 393 -10.56 9.23 8.60
N LEU A 394 -10.91 10.13 9.52
CA LEU A 394 -12.13 10.02 10.33
C LEU A 394 -13.40 9.90 9.48
N HIS A 395 -13.49 10.65 8.38
CA HIS A 395 -14.63 10.57 7.47
C HIS A 395 -14.73 9.18 6.82
N LEU A 396 -13.61 8.62 6.34
CA LEU A 396 -13.59 7.25 5.83
C LEU A 396 -13.87 6.21 6.91
N GLU A 397 -13.29 6.34 8.10
CA GLU A 397 -13.50 5.37 9.18
C GLU A 397 -14.96 5.27 9.60
N ARG A 398 -15.72 6.38 9.47
CA ARG A 398 -17.14 6.43 9.79
C ARG A 398 -18.00 5.62 8.81
N PHE A 399 -17.74 5.73 7.51
CA PHE A 399 -18.59 5.11 6.48
C PHE A 399 -18.00 3.82 5.89
N ARG A 400 -16.69 3.62 6.03
CA ARG A 400 -15.91 2.48 5.54
C ARG A 400 -14.96 1.99 6.65
N PRO A 401 -15.48 1.45 7.77
CA PRO A 401 -14.68 1.10 8.94
C PRO A 401 -13.61 0.02 8.66
N HIS A 402 -13.83 -0.82 7.66
CA HIS A 402 -12.87 -1.83 7.18
C HIS A 402 -11.69 -1.22 6.41
N LEU A 403 -11.80 0.03 5.95
CA LEU A 403 -10.70 0.74 5.31
C LEU A 403 -9.88 1.46 6.39
N ARG A 404 -8.61 1.06 6.48
CA ARG A 404 -7.60 1.74 7.30
C ARG A 404 -6.36 2.00 6.44
N PRO A 405 -5.67 3.13 6.65
CA PRO A 405 -4.37 3.32 6.03
C PRO A 405 -3.41 2.29 6.64
N LEU A 406 -2.54 1.74 5.81
CA LEU A 406 -1.52 0.79 6.23
C LEU A 406 -0.13 1.41 6.05
N ASP A 407 0.76 1.15 6.99
CA ASP A 407 2.18 1.49 6.90
C ASP A 407 2.99 0.44 6.11
N GLU A 408 4.32 0.58 6.11
CA GLU A 408 5.24 -0.35 5.47
C GLU A 408 5.13 -1.78 6.03
N GLU A 409 4.90 -1.89 7.33
CA GLU A 409 4.73 -3.14 8.07
C GLU A 409 3.34 -3.77 7.88
N ARG A 410 2.44 -3.08 7.15
CA ARG A 410 1.03 -3.45 6.95
C ARG A 410 0.18 -3.37 8.21
N GLU A 411 0.64 -2.61 9.19
CA GLU A 411 -0.09 -2.27 10.39
C GLU A 411 -0.94 -1.02 10.16
N VAL A 412 -1.91 -0.77 11.04
CA VAL A 412 -2.77 0.42 10.95
C VAL A 412 -1.93 1.67 11.22
N GLY A 413 -1.59 2.38 10.16
CA GLY A 413 -0.61 3.46 10.20
C GLY A 413 -0.55 4.24 8.89
N VAL A 414 0.33 5.24 8.84
CA VAL A 414 0.61 5.98 7.61
C VAL A 414 2.06 5.72 7.25
N SER A 415 2.28 5.18 6.06
CA SER A 415 3.62 4.87 5.58
C SER A 415 4.55 6.09 5.57
N ARG A 416 5.83 5.87 5.83
CA ARG A 416 6.89 6.90 5.78
C ARG A 416 6.92 7.61 4.44
N ALA A 417 6.69 6.90 3.33
CA ALA A 417 6.61 7.49 2.00
C ALA A 417 5.38 8.40 1.82
N ARG A 418 4.26 8.06 2.48
CA ARG A 418 2.99 8.78 2.33
C ARG A 418 2.92 10.04 3.19
N ARG A 419 3.49 9.98 4.40
CA ARG A 419 3.40 11.03 5.41
C ARG A 419 3.83 12.43 4.91
N PRO A 420 4.96 12.60 4.18
CA PRO A 420 5.33 13.90 3.62
C PRO A 420 4.27 14.46 2.67
N LEU A 421 3.65 13.60 1.84
CA LEU A 421 2.62 14.00 0.88
C LEU A 421 1.36 14.53 1.57
N LEU A 422 1.04 14.03 2.78
CA LEU A 422 -0.12 14.49 3.56
C LEU A 422 0.03 15.95 4.03
N LYS A 423 1.26 16.47 4.16
CA LYS A 423 1.47 17.91 4.40
C LYS A 423 0.88 18.76 3.27
N GLY A 424 0.84 18.20 2.07
CA GLY A 424 0.28 18.81 0.87
C GLY A 424 -1.24 18.94 0.84
N PHE A 425 -1.97 18.41 1.84
CA PHE A 425 -3.41 18.65 1.94
C PHE A 425 -3.74 20.14 1.91
N GLY A 426 -2.91 21.04 2.45
CA GLY A 426 -3.14 22.49 2.41
C GLY A 426 -2.55 23.22 1.19
N HIS A 427 -1.90 22.51 0.27
CA HIS A 427 -1.07 23.11 -0.77
C HIS A 427 -1.69 22.93 -2.17
N TRP A 428 -1.98 24.06 -2.82
CA TRP A 428 -2.53 24.12 -4.18
C TRP A 428 -1.53 24.82 -5.09
N VAL A 429 -1.36 24.31 -6.31
CA VAL A 429 -0.47 24.89 -7.32
C VAL A 429 -1.21 25.23 -8.62
N PRO A 430 -0.81 26.29 -9.33
CA PRO A 430 -1.40 26.61 -10.63
C PRO A 430 -1.09 25.50 -11.66
N CYS A 431 -2.02 25.28 -12.59
CA CYS A 431 -1.86 24.26 -13.62
C CYS A 431 -0.72 24.56 -14.61
N GLY A 432 0.21 23.61 -14.78
CA GLY A 432 1.34 23.67 -15.71
C GLY A 432 1.01 23.38 -17.19
N CYS A 433 -0.25 23.49 -17.61
CA CYS A 433 -0.68 23.16 -18.97
C CYS A 433 -0.32 24.21 -20.05
N GLY A 434 0.08 25.42 -19.61
CA GLY A 434 0.47 26.52 -20.51
C GLY A 434 -0.68 27.08 -21.38
N ALA A 435 -1.94 26.69 -21.12
CA ALA A 435 -3.07 27.26 -21.84
C ALA A 435 -3.34 28.70 -21.37
N ARG A 436 -3.45 29.64 -22.32
CA ARG A 436 -3.75 31.04 -22.03
C ARG A 436 -5.08 31.14 -21.27
N GLY A 437 -5.08 31.80 -20.11
CA GLY A 437 -6.26 31.94 -19.26
C GLY A 437 -6.64 30.70 -18.43
N CYS A 438 -5.74 29.71 -18.31
CA CYS A 438 -5.96 28.62 -17.37
C CYS A 438 -5.78 29.10 -15.93
N ALA A 439 -6.88 29.19 -15.18
CA ALA A 439 -6.91 29.53 -13.76
C ALA A 439 -7.22 28.31 -12.87
N VAL A 440 -6.98 27.10 -13.39
CA VAL A 440 -7.19 25.86 -12.63
C VAL A 440 -6.01 25.63 -11.70
N GLU A 441 -6.30 25.38 -10.44
CA GLU A 441 -5.34 24.96 -9.42
C GLU A 441 -5.45 23.45 -9.17
N TRP A 442 -4.35 22.84 -8.73
CA TRP A 442 -4.22 21.42 -8.50
C TRP A 442 -3.65 21.10 -7.12
N ASN A 443 -4.14 20.00 -6.54
CA ASN A 443 -3.59 19.39 -5.33
C ASN A 443 -3.49 17.88 -5.56
N PHE A 444 -2.31 17.28 -5.41
CA PHE A 444 -2.08 15.87 -5.73
C PHE A 444 -2.10 14.93 -4.53
N VAL A 445 -2.66 15.38 -3.40
CA VAL A 445 -2.67 14.56 -2.20
C VAL A 445 -3.40 13.23 -2.40
N ASN A 446 -4.40 13.12 -3.29
CA ASN A 446 -5.09 11.86 -3.57
C ASN A 446 -4.43 11.00 -4.67
N ASP A 447 -3.15 11.20 -4.99
CA ASP A 447 -2.37 10.54 -6.04
C ASP A 447 -2.79 10.87 -7.50
N VAL A 448 -4.06 11.21 -7.71
CA VAL A 448 -4.64 11.48 -9.04
C VAL A 448 -4.59 12.96 -9.38
N GLY A 449 -4.85 13.82 -8.40
CA GLY A 449 -5.07 15.25 -8.56
C GLY A 449 -6.52 15.63 -8.29
N LEU A 450 -6.73 16.50 -7.31
CA LEU A 450 -7.91 17.35 -7.16
C LEU A 450 -7.67 18.65 -7.92
N HIS A 451 -8.72 19.21 -8.49
CA HIS A 451 -8.64 20.53 -9.12
C HIS A 451 -9.76 21.44 -8.67
N ARG A 452 -9.48 22.75 -8.65
CA ARG A 452 -10.46 23.81 -8.37
C ARG A 452 -10.14 25.06 -9.20
N GLY A 453 -11.07 26.01 -9.20
CA GLY A 453 -10.90 27.27 -9.92
C GLY A 453 -10.93 27.11 -11.45
N GLY A 454 -11.07 28.23 -12.15
CA GLY A 454 -11.10 28.30 -13.61
C GLY A 454 -12.25 27.51 -14.27
N ARG A 455 -12.19 27.37 -15.60
CA ARG A 455 -13.10 26.51 -16.38
C ARG A 455 -12.39 25.19 -16.69
N PRO A 456 -12.82 24.03 -16.16
CA PRO A 456 -12.18 22.74 -16.44
C PRO A 456 -12.08 22.45 -17.95
N ALA A 457 -13.05 22.92 -18.74
CA ALA A 457 -13.07 22.78 -20.19
C ALA A 457 -11.94 23.53 -20.93
N SER A 458 -11.26 24.51 -20.32
CA SER A 458 -10.08 25.16 -20.93
C SER A 458 -8.76 24.53 -20.47
N CYS A 459 -8.78 23.68 -19.44
CA CYS A 459 -7.58 23.05 -18.90
C CYS A 459 -7.35 21.67 -19.53
N VAL A 460 -6.18 21.51 -20.17
CA VAL A 460 -5.77 20.23 -20.79
C VAL A 460 -5.68 19.12 -19.74
N LEU A 461 -5.14 19.42 -18.57
CA LEU A 461 -4.98 18.44 -17.49
C LEU A 461 -6.32 18.03 -16.88
N ALA A 462 -7.26 18.97 -16.71
CA ALA A 462 -8.59 18.66 -16.18
C ALA A 462 -9.37 17.74 -17.13
N LYS A 463 -9.27 17.99 -18.44
CA LYS A 463 -9.82 17.09 -19.47
C LYS A 463 -9.19 15.70 -19.41
N PHE A 464 -7.89 15.62 -19.24
CA PHE A 464 -7.16 14.36 -19.16
C PHE A 464 -7.58 13.54 -17.93
N VAL A 465 -7.64 14.17 -16.75
CA VAL A 465 -8.08 13.52 -15.51
C VAL A 465 -9.55 13.12 -15.59
N GLY A 466 -10.43 13.97 -16.13
CA GLY A 466 -11.84 13.67 -16.33
C GLY A 466 -12.12 12.48 -17.27
N ARG A 467 -11.16 12.12 -18.14
CA ARG A 467 -11.21 10.91 -18.98
C ARG A 467 -10.59 9.68 -18.31
N GLY A 468 -10.30 9.75 -17.00
CA GLY A 468 -9.64 8.67 -16.27
C GLY A 468 -8.20 8.44 -16.71
N GLY A 469 -7.52 9.47 -17.22
CA GLY A 469 -6.15 9.37 -17.75
C GLY A 469 -6.07 8.70 -19.12
N ARG A 470 -7.19 8.52 -19.83
CA ARG A 470 -7.20 8.02 -21.21
C ARG A 470 -6.89 9.15 -22.20
N LEU A 471 -6.01 8.86 -23.14
CA LEU A 471 -5.67 9.77 -24.23
C LEU A 471 -6.80 9.84 -25.25
N GLY A 472 -7.01 11.02 -25.86
CA GLY A 472 -7.95 11.15 -26.95
C GLY A 472 -7.46 10.42 -28.20
N PHE A 473 -8.38 9.89 -29.00
CA PHE A 473 -8.11 9.12 -30.23
C PHE A 473 -7.24 9.86 -31.29
N LEU A 474 -6.98 11.16 -31.09
CA LEU A 474 -6.28 12.04 -32.03
C LEU A 474 -5.14 12.88 -31.40
N SER A 475 -4.91 12.84 -30.08
CA SER A 475 -3.81 13.58 -29.44
C SER A 475 -2.67 12.64 -29.04
N SER A 476 -1.45 12.96 -29.48
CA SER A 476 -0.26 12.36 -28.89
C SER A 476 -0.21 12.83 -27.43
N GLY A 477 -0.50 11.93 -26.50
CA GLY A 477 -0.63 12.21 -25.07
C GLY A 477 0.58 12.76 -24.34
N ARG A 478 1.55 13.30 -25.07
CA ARG A 478 2.74 13.96 -24.58
C ARG A 478 2.35 15.27 -23.87
N ARG A 479 1.53 16.11 -24.49
CA ARG A 479 1.16 17.41 -23.90
C ARG A 479 0.43 17.28 -22.55
N GLU A 480 -0.49 16.32 -22.44
CA GLU A 480 -1.22 16.01 -21.21
C GLU A 480 -0.29 15.47 -20.11
N ARG A 481 0.62 14.56 -20.47
CA ARG A 481 1.62 14.00 -19.54
C ARG A 481 2.60 15.05 -19.06
N ASP A 482 3.17 15.83 -19.97
CA ASP A 482 4.13 16.89 -19.61
C ASP A 482 3.46 17.95 -18.72
N ALA A 483 2.19 18.30 -19.01
CA ALA A 483 1.43 19.21 -18.16
C ALA A 483 1.21 18.63 -16.76
N ARG A 484 0.88 17.34 -16.65
CA ARG A 484 0.74 16.66 -15.36
C ARG A 484 2.07 16.65 -14.61
N GLU A 485 3.14 16.23 -15.26
CA GLU A 485 4.47 16.10 -14.65
C GLU A 485 4.97 17.44 -14.12
N ARG A 486 4.88 18.52 -14.91
CA ARG A 486 5.22 19.88 -14.43
C ARG A 486 4.39 20.32 -13.24
N THR A 487 3.08 20.02 -13.25
CA THR A 487 2.19 20.45 -12.16
C THR A 487 2.43 19.64 -10.89
N VAL A 488 2.68 18.33 -11.01
CA VAL A 488 3.04 17.45 -9.88
C VAL A 488 4.39 17.85 -9.30
N GLN A 489 5.38 18.12 -10.15
CA GLN A 489 6.70 18.54 -9.72
C GLN A 489 6.65 19.86 -8.96
N ALA A 490 5.93 20.86 -9.47
CA ALA A 490 5.71 22.13 -8.77
C ALA A 490 5.00 21.94 -7.41
N TRP A 491 4.06 21.00 -7.33
CA TRP A 491 3.39 20.66 -6.08
C TRP A 491 4.34 20.00 -5.07
N LEU A 492 5.22 19.08 -5.52
CA LEU A 492 6.20 18.41 -4.68
C LEU A 492 7.26 19.39 -4.15
N GLU A 493 7.79 20.26 -5.01
CA GLU A 493 8.74 21.32 -4.63
C GLU A 493 8.14 22.26 -3.56
N GLY A 494 6.85 22.55 -3.67
CA GLY A 494 6.13 23.32 -2.65
C GLY A 494 6.00 22.63 -1.30
N LEU A 495 6.17 21.31 -1.21
CA LEU A 495 6.13 20.58 0.07
C LEU A 495 7.47 20.61 0.82
N GLU A 496 8.59 20.77 0.11
CA GLU A 496 9.93 20.82 0.72
C GLU A 496 10.10 22.05 1.62
N GLY A 497 9.32 23.12 1.40
CA GLY A 497 9.27 24.30 2.25
C GLY A 497 8.27 24.26 3.40
N VAL A 498 7.51 23.16 3.57
CA VAL A 498 6.50 23.01 4.62
C VAL A 498 7.07 22.12 5.74
N GLU A 499 7.99 22.66 6.53
CA GLU A 499 8.49 21.99 7.75
C GLU A 499 7.70 22.36 9.01
#